data_AF-A0A2E5M599-F1
#
_entry.id   AF-A0A2E5M599-F1
#
_cell.length_a   1.000
_cell.length_b   1.000
_cell.length_c   1.000
_cell.angle_alpha   90.00
_cell.angle_beta   90.00
_cell.angle_gamma   90.00
#
_symmetry.space_group_name_H-M   'P 1'
#
loop_
_entity.id
_entity.type
_entity.pdbx_description
1 polymer ?
#
loop_
_entity_poly.entity_id
_entity_poly.type
_entity_poly.pdbx_seq_one_letter_code
_entity_poly.pdbx_strand_id
1 'polypeptide(L)'
;MTATAQAVAALLGVLIAGACLWGMLASNRLIGVARRLFAGPVGMPLAVGVRIVFGAALLVSAPVVRYTLVFQVLGVGSLVGAAVIPLAGRRFIDGLLDRLARMPRGCMVACLAFGMLFGLWLAFASYLPP
;
A
#
# COMPACT_ATOMS: atom_id res chain seq x y z
N MET A 1 -1.68 -15.18 -20.48
CA MET A 1 -0.86 -14.44 -19.48
C MET A 1 -1.52 -13.13 -19.01
N THR A 2 -2.47 -12.56 -19.76
CA THR A 2 -3.17 -11.32 -19.38
C THR A 2 -4.16 -11.50 -18.23
N ALA A 3 -4.95 -12.59 -18.22
CA ALA A 3 -5.95 -12.86 -17.18
C ALA A 3 -5.36 -13.04 -15.76
N THR A 4 -4.19 -13.65 -15.64
CA THR A 4 -3.51 -13.84 -14.35
C THR A 4 -2.98 -12.53 -13.78
N ALA A 5 -2.42 -11.65 -14.61
CA ALA A 5 -1.94 -10.34 -14.19
C ALA A 5 -3.10 -9.42 -13.76
N GLN A 6 -4.22 -9.47 -14.49
CA GLN A 6 -5.46 -8.76 -14.13
C GLN A 6 -6.02 -9.25 -12.79
N ALA A 7 -6.10 -10.57 -12.59
CA ALA A 7 -6.57 -11.14 -11.34
C ALA A 7 -5.71 -10.71 -10.15
N VAL A 8 -4.38 -10.72 -10.27
CA VAL A 8 -3.45 -10.27 -9.22
C VAL A 8 -3.62 -8.79 -8.90
N ALA A 9 -3.74 -7.93 -9.93
CA ALA A 9 -3.97 -6.51 -9.74
C ALA A 9 -5.32 -6.23 -9.05
N ALA A 10 -6.38 -6.93 -9.44
CA ALA A 10 -7.69 -6.84 -8.81
C ALA A 10 -7.65 -7.27 -7.34
N LEU A 11 -7.00 -8.40 -7.05
CA LEU A 11 -6.87 -8.93 -5.69
C LEU A 11 -6.10 -7.96 -4.78
N LEU A 12 -5.02 -7.37 -5.29
CA LEU A 12 -4.26 -6.34 -4.60
C LEU A 12 -5.08 -5.06 -4.35
N GLY A 13 -5.85 -4.61 -5.35
CA GLY A 13 -6.75 -3.47 -5.20
C GLY A 13 -7.80 -3.69 -4.10
N VAL A 14 -8.42 -4.86 -4.09
CA VAL A 14 -9.41 -5.26 -3.06
C VAL A 14 -8.75 -5.35 -1.68
N LEU A 15 -7.56 -5.94 -1.57
CA LEU A 15 -6.82 -6.02 -0.30
C LEU A 15 -6.48 -4.63 0.24
N ILE A 16 -6.04 -3.71 -0.62
CA ILE A 16 -5.73 -2.32 -0.22
C ILE A 16 -7.01 -1.60 0.21
N ALA A 17 -8.09 -1.73 -0.55
CA ALA A 17 -9.37 -1.14 -0.21
C ALA A 17 -9.89 -1.65 1.14
N GLY A 18 -9.82 -2.97 1.36
CA GLY A 18 -10.20 -3.60 2.63
C GLY A 18 -9.33 -3.15 3.80
N ALA A 19 -8.01 -3.10 3.62
CA ALA A 19 -7.08 -2.62 4.64
C ALA A 19 -7.32 -1.14 4.99
N CYS A 20 -7.60 -0.30 4.00
CA CYS A 20 -7.92 1.11 4.19
C CYS A 20 -9.27 1.29 4.90
N LEU A 21 -10.30 0.55 4.49
CA LEU A 21 -11.62 0.55 5.13
C LEU A 21 -11.55 0.12 6.59
N TRP A 22 -10.81 -0.96 6.86
CA TRP A 22 -10.53 -1.40 8.23
C TRP A 22 -9.80 -0.31 9.04
N GLY A 23 -8.82 0.35 8.42
CA GLY A 23 -8.12 1.48 9.02
C GLY A 23 -9.02 2.66 9.34
N MET A 24 -10.03 2.95 8.50
CA MET A 24 -10.97 4.03 8.75
C MET A 24 -11.85 3.72 9.96
N LEU A 25 -12.31 2.48 10.08
CA LEU A 25 -13.13 2.01 11.20
C LEU A 25 -12.35 1.92 12.52
N ALA A 26 -11.06 1.55 12.45
CA ALA A 26 -10.25 1.23 13.62
C ALA A 26 -8.87 1.93 13.63
N SER A 27 -8.84 3.24 13.33
CA SER A 27 -7.61 4.03 13.18
C SER A 27 -6.63 3.89 14.36
N ASN A 28 -7.13 3.96 15.59
CA ASN A 28 -6.31 3.83 16.80
C ASN A 28 -5.76 2.41 16.98
N ARG A 29 -6.51 1.38 16.58
CA ARG A 29 -6.02 -0.02 16.61
C ARG A 29 -4.96 -0.24 15.54
N LEU A 30 -5.07 0.43 14.39
CA LEU A 30 -4.12 0.27 13.28
C LEU A 30 -2.72 0.75 13.67
N ILE A 31 -2.61 1.88 14.36
CA ILE A 31 -1.32 2.37 14.90
C ILE A 31 -0.77 1.40 15.95
N GLY A 32 -1.62 0.86 16.83
CA GLY A 32 -1.20 -0.12 17.82
C GLY A 32 -0.69 -1.42 17.20
N VAL A 33 -1.36 -1.93 16.16
CA VAL A 33 -0.93 -3.10 15.39
C VAL A 33 0.38 -2.81 14.67
N ALA A 34 0.49 -1.66 13.99
CA ALA A 34 1.71 -1.26 13.31
C ALA A 34 2.90 -1.20 14.28
N ARG A 35 2.74 -0.57 15.45
CA ARG A 35 3.78 -0.54 16.50
C ARG A 35 4.19 -1.94 16.94
N ARG A 36 3.24 -2.85 17.19
CA ARG A 36 3.55 -4.24 17.57
C ARG A 36 4.29 -4.99 16.47
N LEU A 37 3.87 -4.81 15.22
CA LEU A 37 4.49 -5.45 14.07
C LEU A 37 5.94 -4.98 13.89
N PHE A 38 6.15 -3.65 13.91
CA PHE A 38 7.47 -3.03 13.77
C PHE A 38 8.36 -3.16 15.03
N ALA A 39 7.79 -3.52 16.18
CA ALA A 39 8.57 -3.82 17.37
C ALA A 39 9.33 -5.16 17.27
N GLY A 40 8.79 -6.12 16.51
CA GLY A 40 9.42 -7.42 16.29
C GLY A 40 10.47 -7.41 15.18
N PRO A 41 11.38 -8.39 15.15
CA PRO A 41 12.42 -8.50 14.11
C PRO A 41 11.83 -8.75 12.71
N VAL A 42 10.56 -9.15 12.63
CA VAL A 42 9.89 -9.53 11.36
C VAL A 42 9.15 -8.36 10.72
N GLY A 43 8.76 -7.32 11.45
CA GLY A 43 7.90 -6.25 10.90
C GLY A 43 8.51 -5.49 9.74
N MET A 44 9.80 -5.15 9.86
CA MET A 44 10.55 -4.43 8.85
C MET A 44 10.75 -5.25 7.56
N PRO A 45 11.30 -6.49 7.59
CA PRO A 45 11.42 -7.31 6.39
C PRO A 45 10.06 -7.65 5.77
N LEU A 46 9.00 -7.82 6.58
CA LEU A 46 7.65 -8.07 6.07
C LEU A 46 7.09 -6.85 5.34
N ALA A 47 7.23 -5.63 5.89
CA ALA A 47 6.80 -4.41 5.23
C ALA A 47 7.55 -4.16 3.90
N VAL A 48 8.86 -4.43 3.89
CA VAL A 48 9.69 -4.37 2.67
C VAL A 48 9.21 -5.41 1.65
N GLY A 49 9.04 -6.66 2.07
CA GLY A 49 8.59 -7.75 1.21
C GLY A 49 7.23 -7.46 0.56
N VAL A 50 6.25 -7.02 1.35
CA VAL A 50 4.92 -6.63 0.85
C VAL A 50 5.03 -5.50 -0.17
N ARG A 51 5.86 -4.47 0.07
CA ARG A 51 6.07 -3.38 -0.89
C ARG A 51 6.76 -3.83 -2.17
N ILE A 52 7.73 -4.74 -2.09
CA ILE A 52 8.42 -5.30 -3.26
C ILE A 52 7.43 -6.10 -4.11
N VAL A 53 6.70 -7.03 -3.49
CA VAL A 53 5.68 -7.84 -4.17
C VAL A 53 4.62 -6.95 -4.82
N PHE A 54 4.15 -5.93 -4.10
CA PHE A 54 3.17 -4.98 -4.61
C PHE A 54 3.71 -4.16 -5.79
N GLY A 55 4.91 -3.59 -5.65
CA GLY A 55 5.55 -2.80 -6.69
C GLY A 55 5.85 -3.62 -7.95
N ALA A 56 6.34 -4.85 -7.78
CA ALA A 56 6.58 -5.77 -8.89
C ALA A 56 5.26 -6.16 -9.58
N ALA A 57 4.21 -6.46 -8.82
CA ALA A 57 2.90 -6.78 -9.40
C ALA A 57 2.32 -5.62 -10.21
N LEU A 58 2.48 -4.37 -9.74
CA LEU A 58 2.08 -3.17 -10.48
C LEU A 58 2.88 -3.00 -11.79
N LEU A 59 4.18 -3.23 -11.77
CA LEU A 59 5.02 -3.13 -12.97
C LEU A 59 4.73 -4.22 -14.00
N VAL A 60 4.49 -5.45 -13.54
CA VAL A 60 4.13 -6.58 -14.41
C VAL A 60 2.73 -6.40 -15.02
N SER A 61 1.80 -5.79 -14.27
CA SER A 61 0.46 -5.50 -14.78
C SER A 61 0.41 -4.26 -15.67
N ALA A 62 1.30 -3.28 -15.49
CA ALA A 62 1.34 -2.02 -16.23
C ALA A 62 1.17 -2.13 -17.78
N PRO A 63 1.83 -3.06 -18.50
CA PRO A 63 1.67 -3.15 -19.97
C PRO A 63 0.30 -3.70 -20.42
N VAL A 64 -0.50 -4.25 -19.51
CA VAL A 64 -1.80 -4.87 -19.83
C VAL A 64 -2.97 -3.92 -19.56
N VAL A 65 -2.76 -2.87 -18.76
CA VAL A 65 -3.80 -1.92 -18.34
C VAL A 65 -3.72 -0.61 -19.11
N ARG A 66 -4.88 -0.02 -19.39
CA ARG A 66 -5.03 1.27 -20.09
C ARG A 66 -4.20 2.42 -19.47
N TYR A 67 -3.98 2.40 -18.16
CA TYR A 67 -3.25 3.42 -17.41
C TYR A 67 -1.81 2.99 -17.07
N THR A 68 -1.04 2.55 -18.07
CA THR A 68 0.34 2.06 -17.90
C THR A 68 1.24 3.00 -17.09
N LEU A 69 1.22 4.30 -17.42
CA LEU A 69 2.09 5.30 -16.79
C LEU A 69 1.83 5.43 -15.28
N VAL A 70 0.55 5.36 -14.88
CA VAL A 70 0.15 5.42 -13.46
C VAL A 70 0.67 4.19 -12.72
N PHE A 71 0.45 2.99 -13.27
CA PHE A 71 0.95 1.74 -12.67
C PHE A 71 2.48 1.71 -12.58
N GLN A 72 3.19 2.23 -13.58
CA GLN A 72 4.65 2.35 -13.55
C GLN A 72 5.14 3.28 -12.45
N VAL A 73 4.60 4.49 -12.36
CA VAL A 73 5.01 5.48 -11.34
C VAL A 73 4.73 4.94 -9.94
N LEU A 74 3.58 4.31 -9.73
CA LEU A 74 3.21 3.70 -8.46
C LEU A 74 4.09 2.48 -8.11
N GLY A 75 4.36 1.63 -9.09
CA GLY A 75 5.21 0.45 -8.94
C GLY A 75 6.63 0.85 -8.54
N VAL A 76 7.22 1.80 -9.27
CA VAL A 76 8.53 2.38 -8.96
C VAL A 76 8.50 3.07 -7.59
N GLY A 77 7.49 3.88 -7.30
CA GLY A 77 7.35 4.55 -6.01
C GLY A 77 7.26 3.56 -4.84
N SER A 78 6.57 2.42 -5.03
CA SER A 78 6.52 1.34 -4.04
C SER A 78 7.89 0.70 -3.81
N LEU A 79 8.64 0.43 -4.89
CA LEU A 79 10.00 -0.14 -4.81
C LEU A 79 10.98 0.82 -4.14
N VAL A 80 10.95 2.11 -4.49
CA VAL A 80 11.73 3.15 -3.81
C VAL A 80 11.35 3.19 -2.34
N GLY A 81 10.05 3.17 -2.02
CA GLY A 81 9.58 3.08 -0.64
C GLY A 81 10.04 1.81 0.09
N ALA A 82 10.23 0.70 -0.62
CA ALA A 82 10.77 -0.54 -0.07
C ALA A 82 12.27 -0.42 0.25
N ALA A 83 13.04 0.29 -0.58
CA ALA A 83 14.46 0.57 -0.37
C ALA A 83 14.69 1.62 0.73
N VAL A 84 13.80 2.61 0.85
CA VAL A 84 13.91 3.66 1.88
C VAL A 84 13.64 3.12 3.28
N ILE A 85 12.73 2.14 3.46
CA ILE A 85 12.45 1.54 4.77
C ILE A 85 13.73 1.06 5.49
N PRO A 86 14.56 0.14 4.93
CA PRO A 86 15.77 -0.34 5.59
C PRO A 86 16.81 0.78 5.80
N LEU A 87 16.90 1.73 4.87
CA LEU A 87 17.84 2.86 4.94
C LEU A 87 17.48 3.86 6.05
N ALA A 88 16.19 4.15 6.24
CA ALA A 88 15.72 5.12 7.22
C ALA A 88 15.84 4.60 8.67
N GLY A 89 15.87 3.27 8.84
CA GLY A 89 16.01 2.62 10.13
C GLY A 89 14.79 2.76 11.05
N ARG A 90 14.86 2.10 12.20
CA ARG A 90 13.74 2.00 13.15
C ARG A 90 13.31 3.34 13.74
N ARG A 91 14.27 4.23 14.03
CA ARG A 91 14.01 5.57 14.59
C ARG A 91 13.12 6.44 13.70
N PHE A 92 13.30 6.34 12.38
CA PHE A 92 12.47 7.06 11.44
C PHE A 92 11.02 6.53 11.44
N ILE A 93 10.85 5.21 11.45
CA ILE A 93 9.52 4.58 11.49
C ILE A 93 8.78 4.95 12.78
N ASP A 94 9.45 4.89 13.92
CA ASP A 94 8.85 5.28 15.21
C ASP A 94 8.42 6.75 15.20
N GLY A 95 9.27 7.65 14.70
CA GLY A 95 8.92 9.06 14.53
C GLY A 95 7.75 9.31 13.57
N LEU A 96 7.63 8.49 12.51
CA LEU A 96 6.54 8.57 11.55
C LEU A 96 5.23 8.06 12.15
N LEU A 97 5.28 6.97 12.92
CA LEU A 97 4.13 6.46 13.69
C LEU A 97 3.69 7.44 14.78
N ASP A 98 4.62 8.14 15.43
CA ASP A 98 4.31 9.20 16.40
C ASP A 98 3.67 10.43 15.75
N ARG A 99 4.08 10.80 14.52
CA ARG A 99 3.43 11.86 13.75
C ARG A 99 2.03 11.45 13.32
N LEU A 100 1.88 10.22 12.81
CA LEU A 100 0.58 9.64 12.45
C LEU A 100 -0.38 9.57 13.64
N ALA A 101 0.13 9.19 14.83
CA ALA A 101 -0.67 9.12 16.05
C ALA A 101 -1.16 10.48 16.55
N ARG A 102 -0.40 11.55 16.26
CA ARG A 102 -0.78 12.94 16.60
C ARG A 102 -1.64 13.62 15.53
N MET A 103 -1.84 12.96 14.38
CA MET A 103 -2.59 13.53 13.27
C MET A 103 -4.09 13.56 13.61
N PRO A 104 -4.84 14.61 13.25
CA PRO A 104 -6.28 14.66 13.48
C PRO A 104 -6.96 13.46 12.82
N ARG A 105 -7.93 12.85 13.52
CA ARG A 105 -8.66 11.68 13.02
C ARG A 105 -9.25 11.92 11.63
N GLY A 106 -9.75 13.14 11.36
CA GLY A 106 -10.27 13.53 10.05
C GLY A 106 -9.22 13.43 8.94
N CYS A 107 -7.99 13.89 9.17
CA CYS A 107 -6.90 13.78 8.19
C CYS A 107 -6.51 12.31 7.94
N MET A 108 -6.40 11.51 9.00
CA MET A 108 -6.08 10.09 8.85
C MET A 108 -7.17 9.34 8.07
N VAL A 109 -8.45 9.60 8.37
CA VAL A 109 -9.58 9.03 7.64
C VAL A 109 -9.59 9.50 6.18
N ALA A 110 -9.27 10.76 5.90
CA ALA A 110 -9.17 11.26 4.53
C ALA A 110 -8.04 10.56 3.73
N CYS A 111 -6.87 10.37 4.34
CA CYS A 111 -5.78 9.60 3.72
C CYS A 111 -6.17 8.15 3.45
N LEU A 112 -6.87 7.50 4.39
CA LEU A 112 -7.33 6.13 4.23
C LEU A 112 -8.48 6.03 3.21
N ALA A 113 -9.40 6.99 3.19
CA ALA A 113 -10.44 7.07 2.18
C ALA A 113 -9.84 7.23 0.78
N PHE A 114 -8.80 8.06 0.65
CA PHE A 114 -8.04 8.18 -0.59
C PHE A 114 -7.39 6.84 -0.98
N GLY A 115 -6.74 6.15 -0.03
CA GLY A 115 -6.18 4.81 -0.26
C GLY A 115 -7.24 3.77 -0.65
N MET A 116 -8.44 3.84 -0.07
CA MET A 116 -9.57 2.98 -0.40
C MET A 116 -10.09 3.24 -1.80
N LEU A 117 -10.39 4.50 -2.14
CA LEU A 117 -10.82 4.91 -3.48
C LEU A 117 -9.79 4.52 -4.53
N PHE A 118 -8.51 4.68 -4.19
CA PHE A 118 -7.40 4.28 -5.04
C PHE A 118 -7.32 2.76 -5.23
N GLY A 119 -7.50 1.96 -4.18
CA GLY A 119 -7.57 0.51 -4.26
C GLY A 119 -8.75 0.02 -5.10
N LEU A 120 -9.92 0.62 -4.92
CA LEU A 120 -11.11 0.37 -5.76
C LEU A 120 -10.86 0.73 -7.22
N TRP A 121 -10.26 1.90 -7.46
CA TRP A 121 -9.90 2.34 -8.80
C TRP A 121 -8.90 1.39 -9.46
N LEU A 122 -7.91 0.88 -8.72
CA LEU A 122 -6.97 -0.13 -9.17
C LEU A 122 -7.67 -1.42 -9.59
N ALA A 123 -8.60 -1.91 -8.75
CA ALA A 123 -9.38 -3.09 -9.07
C ALA A 123 -10.24 -2.87 -10.31
N PHE A 124 -10.96 -1.74 -10.40
CA PHE A 124 -11.77 -1.41 -11.56
C PHE A 124 -10.94 -1.24 -12.84
N ALA A 125 -9.83 -0.50 -12.77
CA ALA A 125 -8.93 -0.25 -13.90
C ALA A 125 -8.35 -1.55 -14.46
N SER A 126 -8.10 -2.56 -13.62
CA SER A 126 -7.61 -3.87 -14.06
C SER A 126 -8.61 -4.68 -14.91
N TYR A 127 -9.92 -4.37 -14.83
CA TYR A 127 -10.96 -4.99 -15.64
C TYR A 127 -11.23 -4.26 -16.96
N LEU A 128 -10.74 -3.03 -17.13
CA LEU A 128 -10.90 -2.31 -18.39
C LEU A 128 -9.87 -2.84 -19.42
N PRO A 129 -10.32 -3.33 -20.58
CA PRO A 129 -9.40 -3.66 -21.66
C PRO A 129 -8.66 -2.39 -22.13
N PRO A 130 -7.42 -2.54 -22.64
CA PRO A 130 -6.61 -1.42 -23.14
C PRO A 130 -7.30 -0.63 -24.25
#